data_AF-A0A7V1LS11-F1
#
_entry.id   AF-A0A7V1LS11-F1
#
_cell.length_a   1.000
_cell.length_b   1.000
_cell.length_c   1.000
_cell.angle_alpha   90.00
_cell.angle_beta   90.00
_cell.angle_gamma   90.00
#
_symmetry.space_group_name_H-M   'P 1'
#
loop_
_entity.id
_entity.type
_entity.pdbx_description
1 polymer ?
#
loop_
_entity_poly.entity_id
_entity_poly.type
_entity_poly.pdbx_seq_one_letter_code
_entity_poly.pdbx_strand_id
1 'polypeptide(L)'
;MAKLNIKKFRSFLDFQLNILKTSNLITRISGTIYVLSVLDSRVKSKEIKLDKETEEVLGTFNVKDKEMEQIYEMGFIALFANFEFFMFDFLKELFLKFPNSLSKDLKINLGELSSLTSVEQIMEYIIDRTAIQKSYSIEKWAGVLQTFGIEVFLNKTEKKTMQNLNRIRNILMHSGGKIDSKSKQMLIEKFEIKSNEIRLGEDLMFNREKSFEILMKYFEKTIIANLEKI
;
A
#
# COMPACT_ATOMS: atom_id res chain seq x y z
N MET A 1 -27.94 6.01 14.92
CA MET A 1 -26.90 6.69 14.12
C MET A 1 -27.45 6.95 12.74
N ALA A 2 -27.16 8.11 12.13
CA ALA A 2 -27.47 8.33 10.72
C ALA A 2 -26.80 7.24 9.86
N LYS A 3 -27.46 6.77 8.81
CA LYS A 3 -26.90 5.76 7.92
C LYS A 3 -25.61 6.31 7.30
N LEU A 4 -24.48 5.68 7.63
CA LEU A 4 -23.19 6.00 7.02
C LEU A 4 -23.29 5.68 5.52
N ASN A 5 -22.68 6.52 4.68
CA ASN A 5 -22.57 6.25 3.25
C ASN A 5 -21.12 6.54 2.88
N ILE A 6 -20.28 5.51 2.93
CA ILE A 6 -18.82 5.64 2.76
C ILE A 6 -18.48 6.10 1.35
N LYS A 7 -19.31 5.77 0.36
CA LYS A 7 -19.10 6.15 -1.05
C LYS A 7 -19.11 7.66 -1.31
N LYS A 8 -19.57 8.45 -0.34
CA LYS A 8 -19.54 9.92 -0.40
C LYS A 8 -18.31 10.53 0.28
N PHE A 9 -17.48 9.72 0.94
CA PHE A 9 -16.28 10.19 1.62
C PHE A 9 -15.20 10.46 0.57
N ARG A 10 -14.55 11.61 0.68
CA ARG A 10 -13.56 12.04 -0.32
C ARG A 10 -12.34 11.13 -0.28
N SER A 11 -11.82 10.85 0.91
CA SER A 11 -10.75 9.90 1.20
C SER A 11 -10.97 8.54 0.55
N PHE A 12 -12.20 8.02 0.59
CA PHE A 12 -12.55 6.74 -0.04
C PHE A 12 -12.44 6.81 -1.57
N LEU A 13 -13.01 7.85 -2.19
CA LEU A 13 -12.93 8.06 -3.63
C LEU A 13 -11.48 8.28 -4.11
N ASP A 14 -10.72 9.09 -3.36
CA ASP A 14 -9.31 9.38 -3.64
C ASP A 14 -8.47 8.10 -3.52
N PHE A 15 -8.74 7.22 -2.55
CA PHE A 15 -8.07 5.93 -2.41
C PHE A 15 -8.33 5.00 -3.60
N GLN A 16 -9.59 4.85 -4.03
CA GLN A 16 -9.94 4.07 -5.23
C GLN A 16 -9.19 4.57 -6.46
N LEU A 17 -9.16 5.89 -6.66
CA LEU A 17 -8.45 6.51 -7.77
C LEU A 17 -6.94 6.29 -7.70
N ASN A 18 -6.34 6.38 -6.51
CA ASN A 18 -4.90 6.22 -6.32
C ASN A 18 -4.43 4.77 -6.53
N ILE A 19 -5.26 3.77 -6.17
CA ILE A 19 -5.02 2.37 -6.51
C ILE A 19 -4.94 2.21 -8.03
N LEU A 20 -5.95 2.71 -8.76
CA LEU A 20 -6.00 2.63 -10.22
C LEU A 20 -4.82 3.34 -10.88
N LYS A 21 -4.48 4.56 -10.42
CA LYS A 21 -3.32 5.33 -10.92
C LYS A 21 -2.01 4.57 -10.72
N THR A 22 -1.79 4.02 -9.53
CA THR A 22 -0.57 3.28 -9.21
C THR A 22 -0.46 2.01 -10.05
N SER A 23 -1.54 1.25 -10.16
CA SER A 23 -1.61 0.04 -10.99
C SER A 23 -1.33 0.33 -12.47
N ASN A 24 -1.97 1.37 -13.02
CA ASN A 24 -1.77 1.78 -14.40
C ASN A 24 -0.33 2.24 -14.66
N LEU A 25 0.26 2.98 -13.72
CA LEU A 25 1.65 3.43 -13.85
C LEU A 25 2.62 2.24 -13.88
N ILE A 26 2.51 1.34 -12.91
CA ILE A 26 3.34 0.13 -12.84
C ILE A 26 3.16 -0.72 -14.09
N THR A 27 1.92 -0.97 -14.52
CA THR A 27 1.63 -1.75 -15.73
C THR A 27 2.22 -1.12 -16.98
N ARG A 28 2.13 0.21 -17.12
CA ARG A 28 2.69 0.94 -18.26
C ARG A 28 4.22 0.84 -18.28
N ILE A 29 4.87 1.09 -17.14
CA ILE A 29 6.34 1.00 -17.04
C ILE A 29 6.80 -0.42 -17.36
N SER A 30 6.20 -1.44 -16.72
CA SER A 30 6.51 -2.86 -16.96
C SER A 30 6.29 -3.25 -18.42
N GLY A 31 5.17 -2.83 -19.02
CA GLY A 31 4.85 -3.10 -20.42
C GLY A 31 5.82 -2.43 -21.39
N THR A 32 6.20 -1.17 -21.15
CA THR A 32 7.21 -0.47 -21.95
C THR A 32 8.56 -1.17 -21.89
N ILE A 33 9.00 -1.58 -20.70
CA ILE A 33 10.25 -2.32 -20.52
C ILE A 33 10.22 -3.65 -21.27
N TYR A 34 9.12 -4.40 -21.18
CA TYR A 34 8.95 -5.66 -21.91
C TYR A 34 9.01 -5.45 -23.43
N VAL A 35 8.31 -4.44 -23.96
CA VAL A 35 8.35 -4.14 -25.40
C VAL A 35 9.77 -3.79 -25.85
N LEU A 36 10.49 -2.99 -25.06
CA LEU A 36 11.86 -2.60 -25.37
C LEU A 36 12.82 -3.80 -25.32
N SER A 37 12.67 -4.71 -24.36
CA SER A 37 13.51 -5.92 -24.28
C SER A 37 13.27 -6.89 -25.45
N VAL A 38 12.02 -7.04 -25.90
CA VAL A 38 11.68 -7.82 -27.10
C VAL A 38 12.26 -7.15 -28.36
N LEU A 39 12.14 -5.83 -28.47
CA LEU A 39 12.68 -5.09 -29.62
C LEU A 39 14.21 -5.21 -29.69
N ASP A 40 14.90 -4.98 -28.57
CA ASP A 40 16.36 -5.16 -28.46
C ASP A 40 16.80 -6.57 -28.86
N SER A 41 16.07 -7.60 -28.41
CA SER A 41 16.34 -8.99 -28.78
C SER A 41 16.23 -9.24 -30.29
N ARG A 42 15.22 -8.66 -30.95
CA ARG A 42 14.99 -8.79 -32.41
C ARG A 42 16.00 -8.01 -33.25
N VAL A 43 16.48 -6.88 -32.75
CA VAL A 43 17.57 -6.11 -33.39
C VAL A 43 18.87 -6.90 -33.30
N LYS A 44 19.20 -7.45 -32.12
CA LYS A 44 20.38 -8.30 -31.91
C LYS A 44 20.36 -9.57 -32.76
N SER A 45 19.18 -10.18 -32.96
CA SER A 45 19.02 -11.34 -33.87
C SER A 45 19.00 -10.98 -35.35
N LYS A 46 19.06 -9.68 -35.69
CA LYS A 46 18.98 -9.13 -37.06
C LYS A 46 17.65 -9.44 -37.77
N GLU A 47 16.60 -9.78 -37.02
CA GLU A 47 15.23 -9.92 -37.54
C GLU A 47 14.64 -8.56 -37.94
N ILE A 48 15.05 -7.50 -37.25
CA ILE A 48 14.67 -6.12 -37.52
C ILE A 48 15.95 -5.31 -37.75
N LYS A 49 15.95 -4.46 -38.77
CA LYS A 49 17.00 -3.44 -38.98
C LYS A 49 16.44 -2.09 -38.59
N LEU A 50 17.16 -1.38 -37.72
CA LEU A 50 16.82 -0.01 -37.36
C LEU A 50 17.94 0.91 -37.87
N ASP A 51 17.72 2.22 -37.80
CA ASP A 51 18.80 3.17 -38.04
C ASP A 51 19.83 3.11 -36.89
N LYS A 52 21.06 3.56 -37.15
CA LYS A 52 22.18 3.45 -36.20
C LYS A 52 21.91 4.17 -34.87
N GLU A 53 21.18 5.29 -34.89
CA GLU A 53 20.89 6.08 -33.70
C GLU A 53 19.91 5.31 -32.80
N THR A 54 18.85 4.74 -33.37
CA THR A 54 17.91 3.89 -32.64
C THR A 54 18.56 2.61 -32.11
N GLU A 55 19.45 1.97 -32.87
CA GLU A 55 20.21 0.80 -32.39
C GLU A 55 21.13 1.15 -31.21
N GLU A 56 21.78 2.31 -31.24
CA GLU A 56 22.63 2.79 -30.15
C GLU A 56 21.82 3.03 -28.87
N VAL A 57 20.67 3.70 -28.98
CA VAL A 57 19.76 3.94 -27.84
C VAL A 57 19.22 2.62 -27.28
N LEU A 58 18.76 1.69 -28.11
CA LEU A 58 18.29 0.39 -27.65
C LEU A 58 19.41 -0.45 -27.02
N GLY A 59 20.64 -0.34 -27.54
CA GLY A 59 21.82 -1.00 -26.96
C GLY A 59 22.14 -0.54 -25.54
N THR A 60 21.70 0.65 -25.13
CA THR A 60 21.79 1.12 -23.73
C THR A 60 20.72 0.50 -22.81
N PHE A 61 19.65 -0.04 -23.39
CA PHE A 61 18.51 -0.60 -22.68
C PHE A 61 18.79 -2.04 -22.24
N ASN A 62 19.67 -2.21 -21.24
CA ASN A 62 19.96 -3.52 -20.65
C ASN A 62 19.14 -3.72 -19.37
N VAL A 63 17.84 -3.93 -19.53
CA VAL A 63 16.97 -4.17 -18.36
C VAL A 63 17.24 -5.56 -17.81
N LYS A 64 17.76 -5.63 -16.59
CA LYS A 64 17.94 -6.88 -15.85
C LYS A 64 16.66 -7.23 -15.08
N ASP A 65 16.41 -8.52 -14.85
CA ASP A 65 15.28 -8.99 -14.04
C ASP A 65 15.16 -8.26 -12.68
N LYS A 66 16.31 -7.89 -12.10
CA LYS A 66 16.41 -7.13 -10.85
C LYS A 66 15.75 -5.74 -10.93
N GLU A 67 15.79 -5.05 -12.06
CA GLU A 67 15.19 -3.72 -12.23
C GLU A 67 13.67 -3.82 -12.35
N MET A 68 13.17 -4.84 -13.04
CA MET A 68 11.73 -5.16 -13.07
C MET A 68 11.19 -5.47 -11.69
N GLU A 69 11.92 -6.28 -10.92
CA GLU A 69 11.61 -6.55 -9.53
C GLU A 69 11.50 -5.24 -8.71
N GLN A 70 12.47 -4.34 -8.83
CA GLN A 70 12.46 -3.06 -8.12
C GLN A 70 11.25 -2.19 -8.44
N ILE A 71 10.77 -2.18 -9.68
CA ILE A 71 9.54 -1.45 -10.07
C ILE A 71 8.34 -1.97 -9.28
N TYR A 72 8.18 -3.28 -9.19
CA TYR A 72 7.08 -3.87 -8.42
C TYR A 72 7.22 -3.64 -6.91
N GLU A 73 8.45 -3.65 -6.38
CA GLU A 73 8.72 -3.26 -4.99
C GLU A 73 8.30 -1.81 -4.71
N MET A 74 8.69 -0.88 -5.59
CA MET A 74 8.27 0.53 -5.48
C MET A 74 6.75 0.66 -5.56
N GLY A 75 6.10 -0.06 -6.49
CA GLY A 75 4.65 -0.11 -6.60
C GLY A 75 3.97 -0.62 -5.34
N PHE A 76 4.51 -1.67 -4.72
CA PHE A 76 4.00 -2.23 -3.48
C PHE A 76 4.08 -1.23 -2.32
N ILE A 77 5.24 -0.59 -2.16
CA ILE A 77 5.46 0.42 -1.13
C ILE A 77 4.53 1.62 -1.36
N ALA A 78 4.42 2.10 -2.60
CA ALA A 78 3.56 3.23 -2.95
C ALA A 78 2.08 2.95 -2.65
N LEU A 79 1.58 1.75 -2.99
CA LEU A 79 0.20 1.36 -2.65
C LEU A 79 -0.03 1.32 -1.14
N PHE A 80 0.91 0.79 -0.37
CA PHE A 80 0.80 0.77 1.09
C PHE A 80 0.78 2.18 1.68
N ALA A 81 1.65 3.07 1.19
CA ALA A 81 1.66 4.46 1.62
C ALA A 81 0.33 5.16 1.30
N ASN A 82 -0.24 4.91 0.11
CA ASN A 82 -1.57 5.40 -0.25
C ASN A 82 -2.66 4.87 0.70
N PHE A 83 -2.55 3.62 1.15
CA PHE A 83 -3.47 3.06 2.13
C PHE A 83 -3.30 3.68 3.52
N GLU A 84 -2.07 3.89 3.99
CA GLU A 84 -1.81 4.57 5.28
C GLU A 84 -2.38 5.99 5.28
N PHE A 85 -2.17 6.72 4.19
CA PHE A 85 -2.74 8.05 3.99
C PHE A 85 -4.28 8.02 3.96
N PHE A 86 -4.86 7.09 3.21
CA PHE A 86 -6.30 6.85 3.20
C PHE A 86 -6.85 6.59 4.61
N MET A 87 -6.21 5.73 5.40
CA MET A 87 -6.68 5.43 6.75
C MET A 87 -6.65 6.65 7.68
N PHE A 88 -5.65 7.52 7.53
CA PHE A 88 -5.61 8.79 8.26
C PHE A 88 -6.77 9.70 7.86
N ASP A 89 -6.94 9.98 6.57
CA ASP A 89 -7.98 10.89 6.07
C ASP A 89 -9.39 10.34 6.33
N PHE A 90 -9.58 9.03 6.20
CA PHE A 90 -10.85 8.37 6.45
C PHE A 90 -11.29 8.48 7.92
N LEU A 91 -10.35 8.29 8.85
CA LEU A 91 -10.61 8.52 10.28
C LEU A 91 -10.88 10.01 10.56
N LYS A 92 -10.13 10.92 9.94
CA LYS A 92 -10.36 12.37 10.05
C LYS A 92 -11.78 12.74 9.61
N GLU A 93 -12.24 12.28 8.45
CA GLU A 93 -13.60 12.52 7.95
C GLU A 93 -14.68 11.94 8.89
N LEU A 94 -14.45 10.73 9.44
CA LEU A 94 -15.36 10.12 10.41
C LEU A 94 -15.49 10.98 11.68
N PHE A 95 -14.37 11.45 12.24
CA PHE A 95 -14.40 12.28 13.44
C PHE A 95 -14.97 13.68 13.18
N LEU A 96 -14.73 14.28 12.01
CA LEU A 96 -15.36 15.54 11.61
C LEU A 96 -16.89 15.40 11.52
N LYS A 97 -17.37 14.27 10.98
CA LYS A 97 -18.80 14.02 10.83
C LYS A 97 -19.48 13.60 12.14
N PHE A 98 -18.73 12.96 13.04
CA PHE A 98 -19.23 12.46 14.32
C PHE A 98 -18.27 12.82 15.47
N PRO A 99 -18.11 14.10 15.83
CA PRO A 99 -17.12 14.53 16.82
C PRO A 99 -17.34 13.91 18.21
N ASN A 100 -18.57 13.55 18.55
CA ASN A 100 -18.92 12.87 19.79
C ASN A 100 -18.34 11.44 19.94
N SER A 101 -17.76 10.89 18.87
CA SER A 101 -17.07 9.59 18.88
C SER A 101 -15.64 9.67 19.42
N LEU A 102 -15.08 10.88 19.58
CA LEU A 102 -13.77 11.07 20.18
C LEU A 102 -13.78 10.60 21.64
N SER A 103 -12.70 9.94 22.06
CA SER A 103 -12.55 9.48 23.45
C SER A 103 -12.49 10.68 24.39
N LYS A 104 -13.32 10.64 25.45
CA LYS A 104 -13.34 11.66 26.49
C LYS A 104 -12.06 11.69 27.33
N ASP A 105 -11.26 10.62 27.30
CA ASP A 105 -10.02 10.48 28.07
C ASP A 105 -8.77 10.97 27.31
N LEU A 106 -8.96 11.64 26.16
CA LEU A 106 -7.85 12.18 25.37
C LEU A 106 -7.11 13.25 26.17
N LYS A 107 -5.83 12.99 26.46
CA LYS A 107 -4.94 13.98 27.09
C LYS A 107 -4.31 14.85 26.02
N ILE A 108 -4.51 16.16 26.13
CA ILE A 108 -3.93 17.16 25.23
C ILE A 108 -3.07 18.10 26.07
N ASN A 109 -1.88 18.44 25.56
CA ASN A 109 -1.06 19.46 26.18
C ASN A 109 -1.66 20.84 25.88
N LEU A 110 -2.06 21.58 26.92
CA LEU A 110 -2.64 22.92 26.78
C LEU A 110 -1.68 23.90 26.09
N GLY A 111 -0.36 23.69 26.21
CA GLY A 111 0.63 24.50 25.50
C GLY A 111 0.48 24.42 23.97
N GLU A 112 0.09 23.26 23.44
CA GLU A 112 -0.14 23.06 22.01
C GLU A 112 -1.42 23.74 21.51
N LEU A 113 -2.33 24.09 22.41
CA LEU A 113 -3.59 24.78 22.09
C LEU A 113 -3.49 26.31 22.22
N SER A 114 -2.44 26.80 22.90
CA SER A 114 -2.30 28.22 23.24
C SER A 114 -2.22 29.16 22.02
N SER A 115 -1.82 28.64 20.86
CA SER A 115 -1.76 29.37 19.59
C SER A 115 -3.05 29.30 18.77
N LEU A 116 -4.05 28.51 19.20
CA LEU A 116 -5.31 28.33 18.49
C LEU A 116 -6.34 29.35 18.99
N THR A 117 -7.02 29.98 18.05
CA THR A 117 -7.86 31.16 18.30
C THR A 117 -9.35 30.85 18.31
N SER A 118 -9.77 29.66 17.84
CA SER A 118 -11.17 29.28 17.75
C SER A 118 -11.42 27.84 18.19
N VAL A 119 -12.67 27.57 18.60
CA VAL A 119 -13.11 26.22 18.99
C VAL A 119 -12.97 25.26 17.82
N GLU A 120 -13.24 25.70 16.60
CA GLU A 120 -13.09 24.93 15.37
C GLU A 120 -11.63 24.51 15.16
N GLN A 121 -10.68 25.43 15.34
CA GLN A 121 -9.24 25.12 15.25
C GLN A 121 -8.80 24.10 16.30
N ILE A 122 -9.29 24.24 17.53
CA ILE A 122 -9.02 23.29 18.62
C ILE A 122 -9.58 21.91 18.25
N MET A 123 -10.82 21.85 17.77
CA MET A 123 -11.46 20.60 17.36
C MET A 123 -10.75 19.94 16.18
N GLU A 124 -10.36 20.70 15.16
CA GLU A 124 -9.58 20.17 14.03
C GLU A 124 -8.25 19.60 14.50
N TYR A 125 -7.53 20.32 15.35
CA TYR A 125 -6.27 19.83 15.94
C TYR A 125 -6.46 18.50 16.71
N ILE A 126 -7.52 18.41 17.51
CA ILE A 126 -7.87 17.19 18.26
C ILE A 126 -8.13 16.02 17.32
N ILE A 127 -8.92 16.27 16.28
CA ILE A 127 -9.28 15.27 15.27
C ILE A 127 -8.03 14.78 14.55
N ASP A 128 -7.18 15.68 14.07
CA ASP A 128 -5.97 15.36 13.33
C ASP A 128 -5.02 14.52 14.17
N ARG A 129 -4.74 14.97 15.40
CA ARG A 129 -3.89 14.22 16.32
C ARG A 129 -4.45 12.83 16.60
N THR A 130 -5.76 12.72 16.80
CA THR A 130 -6.41 11.43 17.08
C THR A 130 -6.36 10.51 15.86
N ALA A 131 -6.66 11.02 14.66
CA ALA A 131 -6.59 10.27 13.42
C ALA A 131 -5.16 9.76 13.14
N ILE A 132 -4.14 10.60 13.33
CA ILE A 132 -2.72 10.21 13.22
C ILE A 132 -2.41 9.07 14.20
N GLN A 133 -2.72 9.23 15.48
CA GLN A 133 -2.38 8.23 16.50
C GLN A 133 -3.05 6.86 16.27
N LYS A 134 -4.23 6.85 15.66
CA LYS A 134 -5.03 5.64 15.44
C LYS A 134 -4.76 4.97 14.09
N SER A 135 -4.34 5.72 13.07
CA SER A 135 -4.12 5.19 11.71
C SER A 135 -2.87 4.32 11.55
N TYR A 136 -1.85 4.47 12.40
CA TYR A 136 -0.58 3.74 12.26
C TYR A 136 -0.62 2.22 12.45
N SER A 137 -1.60 1.67 13.18
CA SER A 137 -1.68 0.22 13.46
C SER A 137 -3.00 -0.33 12.97
N ILE A 138 -2.91 -1.49 12.29
CA ILE A 138 -4.06 -2.24 11.79
C ILE A 138 -5.07 -2.52 12.90
N GLU A 139 -4.57 -2.90 14.07
CA GLU A 139 -5.40 -3.18 15.24
C GLU A 139 -6.08 -1.92 15.77
N LYS A 140 -5.36 -0.80 15.82
CA LYS A 140 -5.88 0.46 16.33
C LYS A 140 -6.97 1.02 15.43
N TRP A 141 -6.71 1.17 14.13
CA TRP A 141 -7.73 1.74 13.25
C TRP A 141 -8.92 0.80 13.07
N ALA A 142 -8.71 -0.53 13.01
CA ALA A 142 -9.83 -1.47 12.90
C ALA A 142 -10.73 -1.41 14.13
N GLY A 143 -10.13 -1.31 15.33
CA GLY A 143 -10.88 -1.13 16.57
C GLY A 143 -11.66 0.20 16.60
N VAL A 144 -11.08 1.28 16.09
CA VAL A 144 -11.79 2.57 15.97
C VAL A 144 -12.97 2.44 15.01
N LEU A 145 -12.77 1.87 13.82
CA LEU A 145 -13.84 1.69 12.83
C LEU A 145 -15.03 0.87 13.38
N GLN A 146 -14.77 -0.14 14.20
CA GLN A 146 -15.84 -0.90 14.87
C GLN A 146 -16.74 -0.02 15.75
N THR A 147 -16.23 1.06 16.36
CA THR A 147 -17.04 2.01 17.14
C THR A 147 -18.03 2.81 16.28
N PHE A 148 -17.78 2.89 14.97
CA PHE A 148 -18.69 3.46 13.97
C PHE A 148 -19.58 2.40 13.32
N GLY A 149 -19.52 1.14 13.77
CA GLY A 149 -20.21 0.01 13.15
C GLY A 149 -19.60 -0.43 11.82
N ILE A 150 -18.34 -0.08 11.56
CA ILE A 150 -17.62 -0.42 10.32
C ILE A 150 -16.75 -1.64 10.57
N GLU A 151 -17.10 -2.76 9.94
CA GLU A 151 -16.30 -3.99 9.96
C GLU A 151 -15.54 -4.15 8.63
N VAL A 152 -14.26 -3.78 8.63
CA VAL A 152 -13.41 -3.85 7.41
C VAL A 152 -12.96 -5.27 7.10
N PHE A 153 -12.75 -6.09 8.13
CA PHE A 153 -12.33 -7.48 7.99
C PHE A 153 -13.47 -8.39 8.42
N LEU A 154 -14.02 -9.18 7.50
CA LEU A 154 -15.16 -10.07 7.76
C LEU A 154 -14.74 -11.34 8.53
N ASN A 155 -13.45 -11.64 8.55
CA ASN A 155 -12.92 -12.82 9.22
C ASN A 155 -11.46 -12.63 9.65
N LYS A 156 -10.99 -13.55 10.52
CA LYS A 156 -9.60 -13.55 11.02
C LYS A 156 -8.56 -13.71 9.91
N THR A 157 -8.91 -14.39 8.82
CA THR A 157 -8.00 -14.63 7.68
C THR A 157 -7.69 -13.35 6.94
N GLU A 158 -8.70 -12.51 6.68
CA GLU A 158 -8.53 -11.20 6.06
C GLU A 158 -7.60 -10.33 6.93
N LYS A 159 -7.91 -10.17 8.22
CA LYS A 159 -7.07 -9.40 9.13
C LYS A 159 -5.62 -9.89 9.15
N LYS A 160 -5.41 -11.22 9.22
CA LYS A 160 -4.07 -11.83 9.20
C LYS A 160 -3.34 -11.61 7.87
N THR A 161 -4.07 -11.54 6.76
CA THR A 161 -3.51 -11.24 5.44
C THR A 161 -3.00 -9.81 5.40
N MET A 162 -3.78 -8.84 5.89
CA MET A 162 -3.35 -7.44 5.97
C MET A 162 -2.12 -7.25 6.86
N GLN A 163 -2.07 -7.92 8.02
CA GLN A 163 -0.91 -7.90 8.91
C GLN A 163 0.36 -8.44 8.22
N ASN A 164 0.23 -9.51 7.44
CA ASN A 164 1.34 -10.08 6.69
C ASN A 164 1.83 -9.14 5.58
N LEU A 165 0.90 -8.52 4.84
CA LEU A 165 1.21 -7.53 3.82
C LEU A 165 1.95 -6.32 4.42
N ASN A 166 1.53 -5.86 5.60
CA ASN A 166 2.24 -4.80 6.31
C ASN A 166 3.65 -5.23 6.77
N ARG A 167 3.82 -6.49 7.19
CA ARG A 167 5.15 -7.03 7.51
C ARG A 167 6.06 -7.06 6.28
N ILE A 168 5.53 -7.47 5.13
CA ILE A 168 6.25 -7.42 3.85
C ILE A 168 6.68 -5.98 3.56
N ARG A 169 5.77 -5.01 3.68
CA ARG A 169 6.08 -3.58 3.50
C ARG A 169 7.27 -3.15 4.35
N ASN A 170 7.28 -3.52 5.63
CA ASN A 170 8.36 -3.17 6.54
C ASN A 170 9.69 -3.83 6.16
N ILE A 171 9.67 -5.08 5.68
CA ILE A 171 10.86 -5.77 5.18
C ILE A 171 11.42 -5.05 3.95
N LEU A 172 10.57 -4.69 2.99
CA LEU A 172 10.99 -3.98 1.77
C LEU A 172 11.58 -2.60 2.11
N MET A 173 10.89 -1.80 2.95
CA MET A 173 11.36 -0.45 3.25
C MET A 173 12.60 -0.38 4.15
N HIS A 174 12.70 -1.22 5.19
CA HIS A 174 13.73 -1.06 6.20
C HIS A 174 14.92 -2.00 6.02
N SER A 175 14.71 -3.15 5.37
CA SER A 175 15.76 -4.14 5.15
C SER A 175 16.19 -4.24 3.69
N GLY A 176 15.63 -3.41 2.79
CA GLY A 176 15.88 -3.48 1.35
C GLY A 176 15.54 -4.85 0.77
N GLY A 177 14.53 -5.52 1.32
CA GLY A 177 14.15 -6.89 0.95
C GLY A 177 14.91 -8.01 1.68
N LYS A 178 15.93 -7.70 2.50
CA LYS A 178 16.64 -8.73 3.28
C LYS A 178 15.75 -9.29 4.39
N ILE A 179 15.66 -10.62 4.46
CA ILE A 179 14.69 -11.32 5.31
C ILE A 179 15.42 -12.12 6.39
N ASP A 180 14.99 -12.00 7.65
CA ASP A 180 15.46 -12.87 8.74
C ASP A 180 14.83 -14.28 8.67
N SER A 181 15.40 -15.26 9.37
CA SER A 181 14.92 -16.65 9.39
C SER A 181 13.46 -16.78 9.81
N LYS A 182 12.99 -15.91 10.72
CA LYS A 182 11.61 -15.90 11.24
C LYS A 182 10.61 -15.38 10.21
N SER A 183 11.00 -14.39 9.43
CA SER A 183 10.19 -13.79 8.36
C SER A 183 10.18 -14.70 7.13
N LYS A 184 11.30 -15.39 6.87
CA LYS A 184 11.43 -16.42 5.83
C LYS A 184 10.40 -17.54 5.99
N GLN A 185 10.33 -18.15 7.18
CA GLN A 185 9.42 -19.28 7.44
C GLN A 185 7.94 -18.88 7.24
N MET A 186 7.56 -17.68 7.70
CA MET A 186 6.22 -17.13 7.50
C MET A 186 5.87 -16.96 6.01
N LEU A 187 6.83 -16.52 5.19
CA LEU A 187 6.60 -16.27 3.76
C LEU A 187 6.46 -17.56 2.97
N ILE A 188 7.29 -18.57 3.25
CA ILE A 188 7.24 -19.88 2.59
C ILE A 188 5.89 -20.57 2.84
N GLU A 189 5.42 -20.59 4.09
CA GLU A 189 4.17 -21.27 4.47
C GLU A 189 2.91 -20.63 3.86
N LYS A 190 2.96 -19.36 3.46
CA LYS A 190 1.76 -18.59 3.11
C LYS A 190 1.70 -18.07 1.70
N PHE A 191 2.84 -17.88 1.06
CA PHE A 191 2.93 -17.37 -0.30
C PHE A 191 3.46 -18.44 -1.27
N GLU A 192 3.58 -19.69 -0.81
CA GLU A 192 4.02 -20.85 -1.61
C GLU A 192 5.33 -20.60 -2.37
N ILE A 193 6.26 -19.86 -1.74
CA ILE A 193 7.57 -19.58 -2.34
C ILE A 193 8.37 -20.90 -2.35
N LYS A 194 8.45 -21.56 -3.50
CA LYS A 194 9.32 -22.73 -3.71
C LYS A 194 10.77 -22.30 -3.59
N SER A 195 11.48 -22.78 -2.57
CA SER A 195 12.93 -22.59 -2.51
C SER A 195 13.67 -23.93 -2.54
N ASN A 196 14.27 -24.23 -3.69
CA ASN A 196 15.32 -25.24 -3.75
C ASN A 196 16.63 -24.53 -3.34
N GLU A 197 17.04 -24.73 -2.08
CA GLU A 197 18.26 -24.21 -1.43
C GLU A 197 18.35 -22.68 -1.25
N ILE A 198 18.45 -22.20 0.00
CA ILE A 198 18.69 -20.76 0.30
C ILE A 198 19.58 -20.60 1.52
N ARG A 199 20.72 -19.92 1.35
CA ARG A 199 21.69 -19.56 2.41
C ARG A 199 21.26 -18.30 3.17
N LEU A 200 21.72 -18.17 4.41
CA LEU A 200 21.56 -16.95 5.21
C LEU A 200 22.23 -15.77 4.51
N GLY A 201 21.49 -14.67 4.31
CA GLY A 201 22.01 -13.45 3.67
C GLY A 201 21.77 -13.35 2.15
N GLU A 202 21.14 -14.34 1.52
CA GLU A 202 20.65 -14.24 0.14
C GLU A 202 19.25 -13.60 0.12
N ASP A 203 19.00 -12.73 -0.87
CA ASP A 203 17.65 -12.29 -1.24
C ASP A 203 16.83 -13.55 -1.50
N LEU A 204 15.89 -13.90 -0.61
CA LEU A 204 14.83 -14.82 -1.00
C LEU A 204 14.23 -14.22 -2.27
N MET A 205 14.05 -15.04 -3.31
CA MET A 205 13.24 -14.72 -4.49
C MET A 205 11.79 -14.47 -4.05
N PHE A 206 11.58 -13.35 -3.38
CA PHE A 206 10.31 -12.77 -3.05
C PHE A 206 9.79 -12.26 -4.38
N ASN A 207 8.81 -12.94 -4.95
CA ASN A 207 8.21 -12.49 -6.20
C ASN A 207 7.47 -11.17 -5.94
N ARG A 208 8.16 -10.05 -6.19
CA ARG A 208 7.71 -8.68 -5.94
C ARG A 208 6.49 -8.35 -6.78
N GLU A 209 6.47 -8.81 -8.03
CA GLU A 209 5.30 -8.72 -8.92
C GLU A 209 4.08 -9.39 -8.30
N LYS A 210 4.22 -10.66 -7.87
CA LYS A 210 3.12 -11.40 -7.29
C LYS A 210 2.60 -10.75 -6.01
N SER A 211 3.51 -10.22 -5.21
CA SER A 211 3.17 -9.54 -3.96
C SER A 211 2.42 -8.23 -4.20
N PHE A 212 2.84 -7.48 -5.23
CA PHE A 212 2.11 -6.31 -5.71
C PHE A 212 0.70 -6.68 -6.19
N GLU A 213 0.55 -7.73 -7.00
CA GLU A 213 -0.77 -8.21 -7.44
C GLU A 213 -1.68 -8.61 -6.27
N ILE A 214 -1.12 -9.32 -5.27
CA ILE A 214 -1.88 -9.75 -4.09
C ILE A 214 -2.35 -8.53 -3.30
N LEU A 215 -1.47 -7.55 -3.08
CA LEU A 215 -1.82 -6.31 -2.38
C LEU A 215 -2.94 -5.56 -3.11
N MET A 216 -2.79 -5.35 -4.42
CA MET A 216 -3.79 -4.73 -5.28
C MET A 216 -5.14 -5.42 -5.15
N LYS A 217 -5.18 -6.74 -5.38
CA LYS A 217 -6.40 -7.54 -5.29
C LYS A 217 -7.01 -7.48 -3.90
N TYR A 218 -6.19 -7.46 -2.85
CA TYR A 218 -6.67 -7.37 -1.48
C TYR A 218 -7.32 -6.02 -1.18
N PHE A 219 -6.72 -4.91 -1.61
CA PHE A 219 -7.33 -3.59 -1.47
C PHE A 219 -8.64 -3.45 -2.25
N GLU A 220 -8.69 -3.93 -3.49
CA GLU A 220 -9.90 -3.86 -4.32
C GLU A 220 -11.01 -4.79 -3.82
N LYS A 221 -10.71 -6.08 -3.66
CA LYS A 221 -11.71 -7.12 -3.42
C LYS A 221 -12.07 -7.32 -1.96
N THR A 222 -11.25 -6.81 -1.04
CA THR A 222 -11.52 -6.92 0.40
C THR A 222 -11.79 -5.55 0.99
N ILE A 223 -10.81 -4.65 1.01
CA ILE A 223 -10.96 -3.37 1.72
C ILE A 223 -12.05 -2.50 1.10
N ILE A 224 -11.93 -2.18 -0.20
CA ILE A 224 -12.91 -1.36 -0.92
C ILE A 224 -14.27 -2.05 -0.92
N ALA A 225 -14.34 -3.31 -1.36
CA ALA A 225 -15.60 -4.03 -1.47
C ALA A 225 -16.36 -4.15 -0.13
N ASN A 226 -15.66 -4.26 1.01
CA ASN A 226 -16.31 -4.30 2.32
C ASN A 226 -16.80 -2.92 2.75
N LEU A 227 -16.02 -1.87 2.50
CA LEU A 227 -16.44 -0.49 2.78
C LEU A 227 -17.63 -0.04 1.91
N GLU A 228 -17.74 -0.52 0.68
CA GLU A 228 -18.86 -0.19 -0.22
C GLU A 228 -20.20 -0.77 0.20
N LYS A 229 -20.21 -1.78 1.07
CA LYS A 229 -21.45 -2.40 1.59
C LYS A 229 -22.11 -1.57 2.70
N ILE A 230 -21.41 -0.56 3.20
CA ILE A 230 -21.81 0.30 4.34
C ILE A 230 -22.47 1.57 3.82
#